data_AF-A0A6C0DI18-F1
#
_entry.id   AF-A0A6C0DI18-F1
#
_cell.length_a   1.000
_cell.length_b   1.000
_cell.length_c   1.000
_cell.angle_alpha   90.00
_cell.angle_beta   90.00
_cell.angle_gamma   90.00
#
_symmetry.space_group_name_H-M   'P 1'
#
loop_
_entity.id
_entity.type
_entity.pdbx_description
1 polymer ?
#
loop_
_entity_poly.entity_id
_entity_poly.type
_entity_poly.pdbx_seq_one_letter_code
_entity_poly.pdbx_strand_id
1 'polypeptide(L)'
;MVKICVFDTETTGKPPILPGKDWKERNQNDNKLLDIRDFNSTSSLWKKSEIIDNWPSIIQLGYIIYDLEDTENAKIFSKYVEIPENIIITEGSIKVHHITRELIENQPAEKKAPIGMILAEFLNDIMDPEVTIVVGHNVQFDRKFVIAELLRLGRENKLTENVNHYLEFLMDNRKFECTMNLTSTICNIQNPVYYKDKKTGEDKMFYTIKPPKLSESYEYYFGYLPRGDELHDALIDVVVCLRVFMKYKYKQDVCGKNVIITEYIEKISPEGYVCPLDITDKIETIFDLDHASQDAITIIIPEKKKRGGNRSKTSKSKRGPQLRRSKRIRALRKK
;
A
#
# COMPACT_ATOMS: atom_id res chain seq x y z
N MET A 1 -7.49 -17.55 6.10
CA MET A 1 -7.49 -16.53 5.05
C MET A 1 -7.54 -15.15 5.68
N VAL A 2 -6.38 -14.50 5.71
CA VAL A 2 -6.22 -13.10 6.11
C VAL A 2 -6.04 -12.30 4.83
N LYS A 3 -6.99 -11.39 4.58
CA LYS A 3 -6.94 -10.47 3.44
C LYS A 3 -6.61 -9.07 3.91
N ILE A 4 -5.97 -8.31 3.02
CA ILE A 4 -5.76 -6.87 3.17
C ILE A 4 -6.37 -6.16 1.96
N CYS A 5 -6.95 -4.98 2.16
CA CYS A 5 -7.34 -4.12 1.06
C CYS A 5 -6.33 -2.98 0.92
N VAL A 6 -5.86 -2.68 -0.28
CA VAL A 6 -5.09 -1.47 -0.58
C VAL A 6 -5.90 -0.65 -1.57
N PHE A 7 -6.13 0.64 -1.31
CA PHE A 7 -6.92 1.49 -2.20
C PHE A 7 -6.32 2.90 -2.34
N ASP A 8 -6.70 3.56 -3.42
CA ASP A 8 -6.33 4.93 -3.77
C ASP A 8 -7.44 5.59 -4.61
N THR A 9 -7.50 6.92 -4.63
CA THR A 9 -8.51 7.68 -5.38
C THR A 9 -7.91 8.85 -6.14
N GLU A 10 -8.35 9.03 -7.39
CA GLU A 10 -8.14 10.28 -8.13
C GLU A 10 -9.36 11.18 -8.03
N THR A 11 -9.13 12.50 -8.00
CA THR A 11 -10.19 13.46 -7.64
C THR A 11 -10.19 14.71 -8.50
N THR A 12 -11.36 15.36 -8.62
CA THR A 12 -11.53 16.55 -9.45
C THR A 12 -10.74 17.77 -8.97
N GLY A 13 -10.25 17.78 -7.72
CA GLY A 13 -9.66 18.97 -7.10
C GLY A 13 -9.07 18.72 -5.73
N LYS A 14 -8.58 19.79 -5.10
CA LYS A 14 -8.13 19.77 -3.71
C LYS A 14 -9.29 20.05 -2.76
N PRO A 15 -9.32 19.44 -1.55
CA PRO A 15 -10.31 19.75 -0.54
C PRO A 15 -10.38 21.25 -0.22
N PRO A 16 -11.56 21.78 0.17
CA PRO A 16 -11.70 23.16 0.56
C PRO A 16 -10.83 23.48 1.79
N ILE A 17 -10.42 24.73 1.91
CA ILE A 17 -9.74 25.20 3.13
C ILE A 17 -10.74 25.17 4.28
N LEU A 18 -10.49 24.30 5.26
CA LEU A 18 -11.36 24.18 6.42
C LEU A 18 -11.34 25.45 7.28
N PRO A 19 -12.42 25.71 8.05
CA PRO A 19 -12.44 26.80 9.01
C PRO A 19 -11.28 26.70 10.02
N GLY A 20 -10.77 27.85 10.47
CA GLY A 20 -9.69 27.93 11.45
C GLY A 20 -8.77 29.11 11.20
N LYS A 21 -8.38 29.80 12.28
CA LYS A 21 -7.59 31.04 12.18
C LYS A 21 -6.15 30.81 11.74
N ASP A 22 -5.64 29.60 11.98
CA ASP A 22 -4.27 29.19 11.67
C ASP A 22 -4.23 27.72 11.20
N TRP A 23 -3.05 27.27 10.77
CA TRP A 23 -2.86 25.89 10.31
C TRP A 23 -3.21 24.85 11.37
N LYS A 24 -2.95 25.14 12.66
CA LYS A 24 -3.19 24.19 13.74
C LYS A 24 -4.69 23.95 13.94
N GLU A 25 -5.49 25.00 13.95
CA GLU A 25 -6.96 24.89 14.05
C GLU A 25 -7.54 24.18 12.82
N ARG A 26 -7.05 24.49 11.61
CA ARG A 26 -7.50 23.82 10.38
C ARG A 26 -7.16 22.33 10.40
N ASN A 27 -5.98 21.96 10.87
CA ASN A 27 -5.56 20.57 11.01
C ASN A 27 -6.36 19.83 12.09
N GLN A 28 -6.76 20.49 13.18
CA GLN A 28 -7.67 19.92 14.17
C GLN A 28 -9.04 19.63 13.57
N ASN A 29 -9.56 20.56 12.77
CA ASN A 29 -10.84 20.38 12.07
C ASN A 29 -10.75 19.29 10.99
N ASP A 30 -9.63 19.18 10.29
CA ASP A 30 -9.38 18.12 9.32
C ASP A 30 -9.39 16.72 9.96
N ASN A 31 -8.76 16.57 11.13
CA ASN A 31 -8.76 15.31 11.87
C ASN A 31 -10.16 14.91 12.34
N LYS A 32 -11.00 15.87 12.73
CA LYS A 32 -12.39 15.63 13.16
C LYS A 32 -13.28 15.07 12.05
N LEU A 33 -12.93 15.30 10.77
CA LEU A 33 -13.66 14.72 9.65
C LEU A 33 -13.63 13.18 9.63
N LEU A 34 -12.72 12.56 10.38
CA LEU A 34 -12.63 11.11 10.55
C LEU A 34 -12.98 10.65 11.97
N ASP A 35 -13.69 11.46 12.75
CA ASP A 35 -14.17 11.12 14.09
C ASP A 35 -15.70 10.95 14.09
N ILE A 36 -16.15 9.71 14.34
CA ILE A 36 -17.59 9.38 14.39
C ILE A 36 -18.33 10.13 15.50
N ARG A 37 -17.66 10.49 16.60
CA ARG A 37 -18.26 11.26 17.70
C ARG A 37 -18.48 12.71 17.27
N ASP A 38 -17.50 13.29 16.56
CA ASP A 38 -17.65 14.63 15.99
C ASP A 38 -18.73 14.63 14.92
N PHE A 39 -18.76 13.63 14.04
CA PHE A 39 -19.80 13.45 13.02
C PHE A 39 -21.22 13.49 13.62
N ASN A 40 -21.42 12.76 14.72
CA ASN A 40 -22.72 12.71 15.42
C ASN A 40 -23.06 14.02 16.14
N SER A 41 -22.09 14.88 16.47
CA SER A 41 -22.34 16.19 17.07
C SER A 41 -23.08 17.14 16.12
N THR A 42 -23.81 18.12 16.67
CA THR A 42 -24.47 19.16 15.87
C THR A 42 -23.47 20.11 15.19
N SER A 43 -22.23 20.17 15.68
CA SER A 43 -21.17 21.04 15.18
C SER A 43 -20.32 20.43 14.06
N SER A 44 -20.57 19.17 13.68
CA SER A 44 -19.84 18.46 12.63
C SER A 44 -19.73 19.30 11.35
N LEU A 45 -18.52 19.40 10.81
CA LEU A 45 -18.31 20.08 9.52
C LEU A 45 -19.01 19.35 8.36
N TRP A 46 -19.16 18.03 8.44
CA TRP A 46 -19.92 17.26 7.46
C TRP A 46 -21.41 17.64 7.40
N LYS A 47 -21.96 18.24 8.47
CA LYS A 47 -23.36 18.71 8.47
C LYS A 47 -23.54 20.05 7.77
N LYS A 48 -22.46 20.72 7.35
CA LYS A 48 -22.53 21.98 6.62
C LYS A 48 -22.54 21.73 5.12
N SER A 49 -23.53 22.28 4.41
CA SER A 49 -23.66 22.16 2.96
C SER A 49 -22.41 22.69 2.25
N GLU A 50 -21.90 23.84 2.68
CA GLU A 50 -20.68 24.47 2.17
C GLU A 50 -19.42 23.59 2.21
N ILE A 51 -19.37 22.57 3.08
CA ILE A 51 -18.23 21.65 3.15
C ILE A 51 -18.40 20.50 2.15
N ILE A 52 -19.58 19.88 2.12
CA ILE A 52 -19.85 18.72 1.25
C ILE A 52 -19.96 19.12 -0.21
N ASP A 53 -20.64 20.22 -0.48
CA ASP A 53 -20.95 20.66 -1.84
C ASP A 53 -19.68 21.18 -2.55
N ASN A 54 -18.71 21.67 -1.77
CA ASN A 54 -17.40 22.09 -2.28
C ASN A 54 -16.31 21.02 -2.12
N TRP A 55 -16.63 19.84 -1.56
CA TRP A 55 -15.67 18.74 -1.54
C TRP A 55 -15.53 18.19 -2.97
N PRO A 56 -14.32 18.03 -3.53
CA PRO A 56 -14.18 17.53 -4.89
C PRO A 56 -14.72 16.11 -5.04
N SER A 57 -14.97 15.69 -6.28
CA SER A 57 -15.52 14.37 -6.59
C SER A 57 -14.42 13.36 -6.88
N ILE A 58 -14.68 12.09 -6.56
CA ILE A 58 -13.83 10.99 -7.01
C ILE A 58 -14.05 10.82 -8.52
N ILE A 59 -12.97 10.68 -9.30
CA ILE A 59 -13.01 10.41 -10.75
C ILE A 59 -12.41 9.04 -11.12
N GLN A 60 -11.64 8.44 -10.21
CA GLN A 60 -11.17 7.07 -10.33
C GLN A 60 -11.03 6.48 -8.93
N LEU A 61 -11.43 5.22 -8.78
CA LEU A 61 -11.18 4.44 -7.56
C LEU A 61 -10.54 3.12 -7.96
N GLY A 62 -9.36 2.86 -7.40
CA GLY A 62 -8.64 1.60 -7.53
C GLY A 62 -8.51 0.92 -6.18
N TYR A 63 -8.64 -0.42 -6.14
CA TYR A 63 -8.24 -1.19 -4.98
C TYR A 63 -7.82 -2.62 -5.34
N ILE A 64 -7.03 -3.22 -4.45
CA ILE A 64 -6.67 -4.64 -4.49
C ILE A 64 -7.03 -5.28 -3.15
N ILE A 65 -7.83 -6.35 -3.18
CA ILE A 65 -7.95 -7.28 -2.05
C ILE A 65 -6.89 -8.35 -2.25
N TYR A 66 -5.85 -8.29 -1.42
CA TYR A 66 -4.71 -9.21 -1.48
C TYR A 66 -4.85 -10.25 -0.37
N ASP A 67 -4.97 -11.51 -0.77
CA ASP A 67 -4.97 -12.64 0.16
C ASP A 67 -3.51 -13.03 0.50
N LEU A 68 -3.20 -13.09 1.80
CA LEU A 68 -1.86 -13.42 2.27
C LEU A 68 -1.52 -14.91 2.16
N GLU A 69 -2.54 -15.76 2.08
CA GLU A 69 -2.41 -17.22 1.98
C GLU A 69 -2.55 -17.68 0.52
N ASP A 70 -3.42 -17.02 -0.27
CA ASP A 70 -3.70 -17.38 -1.67
C ASP A 70 -3.53 -16.17 -2.61
N THR A 71 -2.27 -15.83 -2.88
CA THR A 71 -1.89 -14.60 -3.59
C THR A 71 -2.38 -14.56 -5.04
N GLU A 72 -2.63 -15.71 -5.67
CA GLU A 72 -3.16 -15.80 -7.03
C GLU A 72 -4.62 -15.33 -7.11
N ASN A 73 -5.39 -15.50 -6.03
CA ASN A 73 -6.81 -15.12 -5.95
C ASN A 73 -7.05 -13.67 -5.49
N ALA A 74 -6.08 -12.77 -5.70
CA ALA A 74 -6.25 -11.35 -5.41
C ALA A 74 -7.37 -10.74 -6.29
N LYS A 75 -8.30 -10.00 -5.67
CA LYS A 75 -9.28 -9.19 -6.40
C LYS A 75 -8.63 -7.88 -6.80
N ILE A 76 -8.68 -7.54 -8.08
CA ILE A 76 -8.15 -6.27 -8.61
C ILE A 76 -9.32 -5.48 -9.21
N PHE A 77 -9.53 -4.28 -8.71
CA PHE A 77 -10.61 -3.39 -9.14
C PHE A 77 -10.05 -2.02 -9.50
N SER A 78 -10.52 -1.48 -10.63
CA SER A 78 -10.28 -0.09 -11.01
C SER A 78 -11.40 0.38 -11.94
N LYS A 79 -12.05 1.47 -11.55
CA LYS A 79 -13.11 2.10 -12.34
C LYS A 79 -12.92 3.61 -12.35
N TYR A 80 -13.14 4.19 -13.52
CA TYR A 80 -13.42 5.61 -13.66
C TYR A 80 -14.86 5.90 -13.23
N VAL A 81 -15.07 7.08 -12.66
CA VAL A 81 -16.39 7.51 -12.21
C VAL A 81 -17.07 8.29 -13.33
N GLU A 82 -18.29 7.90 -13.67
CA GLU A 82 -19.14 8.70 -14.55
C GLU A 82 -19.56 9.99 -13.83
N ILE A 83 -18.96 11.11 -14.22
CA ILE A 83 -19.18 12.41 -13.58
C ILE A 83 -20.22 13.26 -14.35
N PRO A 84 -21.21 13.86 -13.66
CA PRO A 84 -22.17 14.79 -14.26
C PRO A 84 -21.48 15.96 -15.00
N GLU A 85 -22.13 16.51 -16.03
CA GLU A 85 -21.58 17.60 -16.86
C GLU A 85 -21.18 18.85 -16.05
N ASN A 86 -21.90 19.14 -14.97
CA ASN A 86 -21.64 20.31 -14.12
C ASN A 86 -20.43 20.15 -13.18
N ILE A 87 -19.81 18.96 -13.12
CA ILE A 87 -18.62 18.71 -12.31
C ILE A 87 -17.36 19.07 -13.11
N ILE A 88 -16.56 19.98 -12.56
CA ILE A 88 -15.33 20.48 -13.19
C ILE A 88 -14.14 19.73 -12.61
N ILE A 89 -13.33 19.10 -13.47
CA ILE A 89 -11.99 18.62 -13.13
C ILE A 89 -11.04 19.81 -13.24
N THR A 90 -10.38 20.17 -12.15
CA THR A 90 -9.48 21.33 -12.15
C THR A 90 -8.22 21.06 -12.99
N GLU A 91 -7.71 22.08 -13.66
CA GLU A 91 -6.43 22.03 -14.38
C GLU A 91 -5.27 21.56 -13.48
N GLY A 92 -5.33 21.88 -12.19
CA GLY A 92 -4.35 21.42 -11.21
C GLY A 92 -4.37 19.90 -11.05
N SER A 93 -5.56 19.29 -11.00
CA SER A 93 -5.69 17.83 -10.89
C SER A 93 -5.36 17.13 -12.19
N ILE A 94 -5.81 17.65 -13.35
CA ILE A 94 -5.46 17.10 -14.68
C ILE A 94 -3.94 17.05 -14.88
N LYS A 95 -3.20 18.06 -14.40
CA LYS A 95 -1.73 18.07 -14.47
C LYS A 95 -1.05 17.00 -13.61
N VAL A 96 -1.75 16.49 -12.60
CA VAL A 96 -1.24 15.47 -11.68
C VAL A 96 -1.57 14.08 -12.23
N HIS A 97 -2.86 13.79 -12.49
CA HIS A 97 -3.34 12.44 -12.82
C HIS A 97 -3.61 12.22 -14.31
N HIS A 98 -3.55 13.26 -15.15
CA HIS A 98 -3.78 13.19 -16.60
C HIS A 98 -5.19 12.72 -17.06
N ILE A 99 -6.07 12.32 -16.14
CA ILE A 99 -7.49 12.02 -16.39
C ILE A 99 -8.28 13.28 -16.79
N THR A 100 -8.69 13.35 -18.06
CA THR A 100 -9.65 14.32 -18.56
C THR A 100 -11.07 13.75 -18.58
N ARG A 101 -12.08 14.62 -18.72
CA ARG A 101 -13.46 14.18 -18.96
C ARG A 101 -13.59 13.32 -20.22
N GLU A 102 -12.96 13.76 -21.30
CA GLU A 102 -12.90 13.01 -22.56
C GLU A 102 -12.28 11.62 -22.37
N LEU A 103 -11.22 11.51 -21.55
CA LEU A 103 -10.63 10.21 -21.22
C LEU A 103 -11.67 9.30 -20.57
N ILE A 104 -12.39 9.76 -19.54
CA ILE A 104 -13.42 8.99 -18.84
C ILE A 104 -14.54 8.56 -19.81
N GLU A 105 -15.01 9.49 -20.65
CA GLU A 105 -16.10 9.24 -21.61
C GLU A 105 -15.70 8.18 -22.65
N ASN A 106 -14.44 8.18 -23.07
CA ASN A 106 -13.90 7.22 -24.04
C ASN A 106 -13.52 5.86 -23.42
N GLN A 107 -13.59 5.69 -22.10
CA GLN A 107 -13.35 4.38 -21.48
C GLN A 107 -14.44 3.37 -21.84
N PRO A 108 -14.07 2.08 -22.01
CA PRO A 108 -15.02 0.99 -22.15
C PRO A 108 -16.03 0.95 -21.00
N ALA A 109 -17.23 0.43 -21.26
CA ALA A 109 -18.31 0.38 -20.26
C ALA A 109 -17.91 -0.41 -19.01
N GLU A 110 -17.07 -1.43 -19.14
CA GLU A 110 -16.51 -2.21 -18.05
C GLU A 110 -15.39 -1.49 -17.27
N LYS A 111 -14.95 -0.31 -17.71
CA LYS A 111 -13.92 0.49 -17.02
C LYS A 111 -14.49 1.73 -16.33
N LYS A 112 -15.79 1.99 -16.47
CA LYS A 112 -16.46 3.11 -15.80
C LYS A 112 -17.79 2.70 -15.19
N ALA A 113 -18.24 3.45 -14.19
CA ALA A 113 -19.57 3.27 -13.59
C ALA A 113 -19.98 4.52 -12.81
N PRO A 114 -21.28 4.67 -12.48
CA PRO A 114 -21.73 5.67 -11.52
C PRO A 114 -21.09 5.45 -10.15
N ILE A 115 -20.75 6.54 -9.45
CA ILE A 115 -20.07 6.50 -8.14
C ILE A 115 -20.78 5.60 -7.11
N GLY A 116 -22.12 5.58 -7.10
CA GLY A 116 -22.89 4.75 -6.18
C GLY A 116 -22.62 3.25 -6.35
N MET A 117 -22.46 2.76 -7.58
CA MET A 117 -22.13 1.35 -7.84
C MET A 117 -20.69 1.03 -7.42
N ILE A 118 -19.76 1.94 -7.71
CA ILE A 118 -18.34 1.80 -7.34
C ILE A 118 -18.19 1.73 -5.83
N LEU A 119 -18.85 2.63 -5.10
CA LEU A 119 -18.79 2.65 -3.64
C LEU A 119 -19.50 1.45 -3.00
N ALA A 120 -20.63 1.01 -3.55
CA ALA A 120 -21.32 -0.18 -3.04
C ALA A 120 -20.41 -1.42 -3.14
N GLU A 121 -19.75 -1.63 -4.28
CA GLU A 121 -18.79 -2.73 -4.44
C GLU A 121 -17.61 -2.58 -3.49
N PHE A 122 -16.93 -1.42 -3.51
CA PHE A 122 -15.79 -1.15 -2.64
C PHE A 122 -16.10 -1.35 -1.15
N LEU A 123 -17.23 -0.82 -0.66
CA LEU A 123 -17.60 -0.93 0.75
C LEU A 123 -17.95 -2.37 1.14
N ASN A 124 -18.61 -3.11 0.26
CA ASN A 124 -18.88 -4.53 0.48
C ASN A 124 -17.57 -5.33 0.59
N ASP A 125 -16.59 -5.06 -0.26
CA ASP A 125 -15.31 -5.78 -0.21
C ASP A 125 -14.46 -5.42 1.02
N ILE A 126 -14.33 -4.14 1.38
CA ILE A 126 -13.48 -3.77 2.52
C ILE A 126 -14.09 -4.13 3.87
N MET A 127 -15.39 -4.37 3.92
CA MET A 127 -16.11 -4.77 5.14
C MET A 127 -16.27 -6.28 5.25
N ASP A 128 -15.77 -7.05 4.28
CA ASP A 128 -15.67 -8.50 4.39
C ASP A 128 -14.89 -8.88 5.68
N PRO A 129 -15.39 -9.82 6.51
CA PRO A 129 -14.72 -10.22 7.76
C PRO A 129 -13.28 -10.74 7.59
N GLU A 130 -12.92 -11.25 6.41
CA GLU A 130 -11.57 -11.71 6.09
C GLU A 130 -10.61 -10.54 5.78
N VAL A 131 -11.13 -9.36 5.43
CA VAL A 131 -10.34 -8.13 5.25
C VAL A 131 -10.01 -7.54 6.61
N THR A 132 -8.79 -7.80 7.06
CA THR A 132 -8.34 -7.43 8.40
C THR A 132 -7.89 -5.98 8.53
N ILE A 133 -7.39 -5.39 7.43
CA ILE A 133 -6.93 -4.01 7.40
C ILE A 133 -7.09 -3.42 5.99
N VAL A 134 -7.45 -2.13 5.96
CA VAL A 134 -7.46 -1.32 4.74
C VAL A 134 -6.24 -0.40 4.75
N VAL A 135 -5.56 -0.27 3.61
CA VAL A 135 -4.27 0.38 3.49
C VAL A 135 -4.34 1.41 2.38
N GLY A 136 -3.65 2.53 2.56
CA GLY A 136 -3.42 3.51 1.51
C GLY A 136 -2.18 4.34 1.81
N HIS A 137 -1.73 5.13 0.85
CA HIS A 137 -0.66 6.09 1.06
C HIS A 137 -1.28 7.47 1.30
N ASN A 138 -1.12 8.02 2.51
CA ASN A 138 -1.92 9.17 2.95
C ASN A 138 -3.44 8.88 3.02
N VAL A 139 -3.80 7.63 3.38
CA VAL A 139 -5.17 7.07 3.35
C VAL A 139 -6.26 7.91 4.03
N GLN A 140 -5.90 8.79 4.98
CA GLN A 140 -6.85 9.71 5.60
C GLN A 140 -7.46 10.69 4.57
N PHE A 141 -6.73 11.01 3.50
CA PHE A 141 -7.19 11.84 2.40
C PHE A 141 -8.32 11.13 1.63
N ASP A 142 -8.04 9.94 1.09
CA ASP A 142 -8.98 9.14 0.29
C ASP A 142 -10.24 8.76 1.08
N ARG A 143 -10.08 8.40 2.36
CA ARG A 143 -11.22 8.12 3.25
C ARG A 143 -12.23 9.26 3.29
N LYS A 144 -11.75 10.51 3.33
CA LYS A 144 -12.64 11.69 3.37
C LYS A 144 -13.37 11.90 2.05
N PHE A 145 -12.76 11.56 0.92
CA PHE A 145 -13.45 11.56 -0.37
C PHE A 145 -14.56 10.51 -0.44
N VAL A 146 -14.28 9.28 0.02
CA VAL A 146 -15.31 8.23 0.11
C VAL A 146 -16.47 8.67 1.01
N ILE A 147 -16.17 9.28 2.17
CA ILE A 147 -17.19 9.84 3.07
C ILE A 147 -17.99 10.95 2.37
N ALA A 148 -17.33 11.88 1.69
CA ALA A 148 -18.01 12.99 1.00
C ALA A 148 -18.99 12.48 -0.07
N GLU A 149 -18.59 11.48 -0.86
CA GLU A 149 -19.47 10.87 -1.86
C GLU A 149 -20.64 10.12 -1.23
N LEU A 150 -20.41 9.37 -0.15
CA LEU A 150 -21.50 8.70 0.58
C LEU A 150 -22.52 9.70 1.13
N LEU A 151 -22.05 10.82 1.67
CA LEU A 151 -22.93 11.85 2.21
C LEU A 151 -23.69 12.59 1.09
N ARG A 152 -23.08 12.82 -0.08
CA ARG A 152 -23.78 13.34 -1.27
C ARG A 152 -24.90 12.39 -1.72
N LEU A 153 -24.57 11.12 -1.92
CA LEU A 153 -25.55 10.11 -2.35
C LEU A 153 -26.67 9.91 -1.32
N GLY A 154 -26.35 9.99 -0.02
CA GLY A 154 -27.33 9.95 1.06
C GLY A 154 -28.31 11.13 1.04
N ARG A 155 -27.83 12.36 0.76
CA ARG A 155 -28.70 13.55 0.61
C ARG A 155 -29.63 13.45 -0.59
N GLU A 156 -29.20 12.78 -1.65
CA GLU A 156 -29.99 12.58 -2.88
C GLU A 156 -30.97 11.39 -2.77
N ASN A 157 -31.04 10.71 -1.62
CA ASN A 157 -31.76 9.44 -1.43
C ASN A 157 -31.37 8.36 -2.46
N LYS A 158 -30.11 8.38 -2.92
CA LYS A 158 -29.56 7.44 -3.90
C LYS A 158 -28.84 6.25 -3.25
N LEU A 159 -28.85 6.16 -1.92
CA LEU A 159 -28.39 4.99 -1.17
C LEU A 159 -29.56 4.29 -0.51
N THR A 160 -29.67 2.98 -0.74
CA THR A 160 -30.66 2.10 -0.12
C THR A 160 -30.18 1.52 1.21
N GLU A 161 -28.88 1.60 1.49
CA GLU A 161 -28.20 0.96 2.61
C GLU A 161 -27.96 1.93 3.77
N ASN A 162 -27.63 1.37 4.95
CA ASN A 162 -27.42 2.16 6.16
C ASN A 162 -26.07 2.91 6.10
N VAL A 163 -26.10 4.14 5.58
CA VAL A 163 -24.96 5.07 5.51
C VAL A 163 -24.21 5.17 6.84
N ASN A 164 -24.89 5.13 7.99
CA ASN A 164 -24.21 5.24 9.28
C ASN A 164 -23.25 4.08 9.54
N HIS A 165 -23.58 2.87 9.08
CA HIS A 165 -22.71 1.71 9.25
C HIS A 165 -21.41 1.86 8.44
N TYR A 166 -21.50 2.39 7.22
CA TYR A 166 -20.33 2.71 6.40
C TYR A 166 -19.49 3.82 7.04
N LEU A 167 -20.11 4.86 7.59
CA LEU A 167 -19.41 5.95 8.25
C LEU A 167 -18.69 5.48 9.52
N GLU A 168 -19.31 4.62 10.32
CA GLU A 168 -18.67 4.00 11.49
C GLU A 168 -17.40 3.24 11.11
N PHE A 169 -17.46 2.44 10.03
CA PHE A 169 -16.28 1.72 9.52
C PHE A 169 -15.21 2.69 9.01
N LEU A 170 -15.59 3.61 8.12
CA LEU A 170 -14.66 4.55 7.46
C LEU A 170 -14.02 5.54 8.45
N MET A 171 -14.63 5.80 9.61
CA MET A 171 -14.11 6.68 10.67
C MET A 171 -13.37 5.90 11.78
N ASP A 172 -13.35 4.56 11.75
CA ASP A 172 -12.58 3.76 12.70
C ASP A 172 -11.11 3.67 12.27
N ASN A 173 -10.24 4.50 12.87
CA ASN A 173 -8.81 4.49 12.59
C ASN A 173 -8.12 3.14 12.83
N ARG A 174 -8.72 2.21 13.59
CA ARG A 174 -8.16 0.86 13.79
C ARG A 174 -8.28 -0.03 12.56
N LYS A 175 -9.17 0.34 11.61
CA LYS A 175 -9.39 -0.38 10.35
C LYS A 175 -8.42 0.04 9.25
N PHE A 176 -7.63 1.09 9.48
CA PHE A 176 -6.78 1.69 8.45
C PHE A 176 -5.31 1.77 8.85
N GLU A 177 -4.43 1.43 7.91
CA GLU A 177 -2.99 1.68 8.00
C GLU A 177 -2.51 2.59 6.87
N CYS A 178 -1.62 3.52 7.19
CA CYS A 178 -1.14 4.53 6.26
C CYS A 178 0.35 4.30 5.97
N THR A 179 0.69 3.87 4.76
CA THR A 179 2.09 3.55 4.40
C THR A 179 3.00 4.77 4.54
N MET A 180 2.50 5.98 4.24
CA MET A 180 3.20 7.25 4.48
C MET A 180 3.67 7.37 5.94
N ASN A 181 2.78 7.12 6.90
CA ASN A 181 3.11 7.21 8.33
C ASN A 181 4.03 6.06 8.78
N LEU A 182 3.73 4.84 8.34
CA LEU A 182 4.48 3.63 8.70
C LEU A 182 5.94 3.69 8.23
N THR A 183 6.20 4.29 7.07
CA THR A 183 7.53 4.36 6.46
C THR A 183 8.29 5.63 6.81
N SER A 184 7.65 6.65 7.40
CA SER A 184 8.26 7.96 7.68
C SER A 184 9.59 7.89 8.43
N THR A 185 9.64 7.13 9.52
CA THR A 185 10.86 6.99 10.34
C THR A 185 11.93 6.14 9.67
N ILE A 186 11.54 5.25 8.75
CA ILE A 186 12.44 4.35 8.03
C ILE A 186 13.10 5.07 6.87
N CYS A 187 12.31 5.77 6.05
CA CYS A 187 12.82 6.62 4.97
C CYS A 187 13.63 7.79 5.53
N ASN A 188 13.27 8.30 6.72
CA ASN A 188 14.02 9.32 7.47
C ASN A 188 14.43 10.55 6.64
N ILE A 189 13.53 11.01 5.77
CA ILE A 189 13.79 12.13 4.86
C ILE A 189 13.87 13.43 5.68
N GLN A 190 15.03 14.05 5.69
CA GLN A 190 15.29 15.26 6.45
C GLN A 190 14.70 16.50 5.75
N ASN A 191 13.93 17.31 6.48
CA ASN A 191 13.41 18.59 6.01
C ASN A 191 13.92 19.74 6.90
N PRO A 192 14.71 20.68 6.36
CA PRO A 192 15.19 21.81 7.14
C PRO A 192 14.06 22.80 7.43
N VAL A 193 13.92 23.18 8.69
CA VAL A 193 12.98 24.21 9.15
C VAL A 193 13.79 25.40 9.65
N TYR A 194 13.65 26.52 8.95
CA TYR A 194 14.27 27.80 9.29
C TYR A 194 13.34 28.62 10.18
N TYR A 195 13.89 29.24 11.23
CA TYR A 195 13.14 30.14 12.10
C TYR A 195 14.05 31.25 12.66
N LYS A 196 13.44 32.37 13.02
CA LYS A 196 14.14 33.46 13.72
C LYS A 196 13.96 33.28 15.23
N ASP A 197 15.07 33.22 15.97
CA ASP A 197 15.07 33.10 17.42
C ASP A 197 14.46 34.37 18.04
N LYS A 198 13.41 34.21 18.87
CA LYS A 198 12.71 35.35 19.46
C LYS A 198 13.52 36.09 20.54
N LYS A 199 14.55 35.44 21.11
CA LYS A 199 15.40 36.02 22.16
C LYS A 199 16.61 36.71 21.56
N THR A 200 17.30 36.06 20.62
CA THR A 200 18.55 36.58 20.05
C THR A 200 18.34 37.33 18.73
N GLY A 201 17.22 37.11 18.04
CA GLY A 201 16.95 37.68 16.72
C GLY A 201 17.71 36.99 15.58
N GLU A 202 18.49 35.95 15.89
CA GLU A 202 19.32 35.21 14.94
C GLU A 202 18.51 34.20 14.13
N ASP A 203 18.93 33.96 12.90
CA ASP A 203 18.37 32.90 12.07
C ASP A 203 18.93 31.54 12.52
N LYS A 204 18.03 30.59 12.77
CA LYS A 204 18.34 29.23 13.21
C LYS A 204 17.64 28.21 12.33
N MET A 205 18.17 26.99 12.33
CA MET A 205 17.56 25.86 11.65
C MET A 205 17.58 24.61 12.51
N PHE A 206 16.59 23.76 12.32
CA PHE A 206 16.55 22.38 12.82
C PHE A 206 15.94 21.48 11.75
N TYR A 207 16.09 20.16 11.88
CA TYR A 207 15.51 19.22 10.95
C TYR A 207 14.26 18.57 11.53
N THR A 208 13.25 18.40 10.67
CA THR A 208 12.10 17.53 10.92
C THR A 208 12.14 16.33 9.96
N ILE A 209 11.46 15.25 10.32
CA ILE A 209 11.23 14.14 9.39
C ILE A 209 10.05 14.52 8.50
N LYS A 210 10.29 14.55 7.20
CA LYS A 210 9.26 14.72 6.18
C LYS A 210 8.56 13.37 5.94
N PRO A 211 7.22 13.33 5.90
CA PRO A 211 6.51 12.16 5.39
C PRO A 211 6.93 11.87 3.94
N PRO A 212 7.34 10.63 3.62
CA PRO A 212 7.80 10.28 2.28
C PRO A 212 6.63 10.29 1.31
N LYS A 213 6.89 10.68 0.07
CA LYS A 213 6.01 10.37 -1.04
C LYS A 213 5.94 8.85 -1.23
N LEU A 214 4.94 8.38 -1.96
CA LEU A 214 4.80 6.96 -2.27
C LEU A 214 6.01 6.45 -3.06
N SER A 215 6.45 7.19 -4.08
CA SER A 215 7.63 6.88 -4.87
C SER A 215 8.94 6.91 -4.05
N GLU A 216 9.09 7.84 -3.11
CA GLU A 216 10.24 7.89 -2.19
C GLU A 216 10.27 6.66 -1.27
N SER A 217 9.11 6.21 -0.79
CA SER A 217 8.98 4.98 -0.01
C SER A 217 9.32 3.74 -0.84
N TYR A 218 8.87 3.72 -2.09
CA TYR A 218 9.16 2.64 -3.03
C TYR A 218 10.65 2.55 -3.36
N GLU A 219 11.28 3.67 -3.70
CA GLU A 219 12.72 3.75 -3.98
C GLU A 219 13.56 3.23 -2.82
N TYR A 220 13.20 3.59 -1.58
CA TYR A 220 13.87 3.09 -0.39
C TYR A 220 13.88 1.56 -0.31
N TYR A 221 12.77 0.90 -0.66
CA TYR A 221 12.64 -0.56 -0.52
C TYR A 221 13.18 -1.35 -1.71
N PHE A 222 13.12 -0.80 -2.92
CA PHE A 222 13.39 -1.53 -4.16
C PHE A 222 14.61 -1.02 -4.92
N GLY A 223 15.18 0.12 -4.52
CA GLY A 223 16.42 0.67 -5.08
C GLY A 223 16.24 1.37 -6.43
N TYR A 224 15.01 1.61 -6.85
CA TYR A 224 14.67 2.39 -8.06
C TYR A 224 13.32 3.08 -7.89
N LEU A 225 13.14 4.17 -8.62
CA LEU A 225 11.84 4.85 -8.73
C LEU A 225 10.95 4.11 -9.74
N PRO A 226 9.62 4.04 -9.50
CA PRO A 226 8.67 3.66 -10.53
C PRO A 226 8.87 4.52 -11.79
N ARG A 227 8.89 3.89 -12.97
CA ARG A 227 9.01 4.56 -14.27
C ARG A 227 7.74 5.36 -14.58
N GLY A 228 7.97 6.57 -15.09
CA GLY A 228 7.06 7.27 -15.99
C GLY A 228 6.03 8.18 -15.35
N ASP A 229 5.30 8.85 -16.24
CA ASP A 229 4.08 9.65 -16.01
C ASP A 229 2.86 8.75 -15.64
N GLU A 230 3.11 7.52 -15.20
CA GLU A 230 2.07 6.52 -14.87
C GLU A 230 1.68 6.49 -13.40
N LEU A 231 2.46 7.17 -12.53
CA LEU A 231 1.98 7.49 -11.18
C LEU A 231 0.81 8.47 -11.31
N HIS A 232 -0.10 8.47 -10.33
CA HIS A 232 -1.38 9.21 -10.40
C HIS A 232 -2.40 8.58 -11.36
N ASP A 233 -2.31 7.27 -11.54
CA ASP A 233 -3.45 6.38 -11.83
C ASP A 233 -3.73 5.57 -10.56
N ALA A 234 -4.99 5.56 -10.11
CA ALA A 234 -5.35 4.96 -8.82
C ALA A 234 -4.94 3.48 -8.72
N LEU A 235 -4.98 2.71 -9.80
CA LEU A 235 -4.59 1.30 -9.74
C LEU A 235 -3.06 1.13 -9.65
N ILE A 236 -2.31 1.95 -10.37
CA ILE A 236 -0.85 1.94 -10.32
C ILE A 236 -0.38 2.34 -8.93
N ASP A 237 -0.96 3.39 -8.35
CA ASP A 237 -0.64 3.84 -6.99
C ASP A 237 -1.01 2.77 -5.95
N VAL A 238 -2.12 2.04 -6.14
CA VAL A 238 -2.47 0.87 -5.32
C VAL A 238 -1.44 -0.25 -5.42
N VAL A 239 -0.95 -0.59 -6.62
CA VAL A 239 0.08 -1.63 -6.80
C VAL A 239 1.38 -1.23 -6.10
N VAL A 240 1.81 0.02 -6.27
CA VAL A 240 3.00 0.59 -5.62
C VAL A 240 2.84 0.57 -4.09
N CYS A 241 1.68 1.00 -3.60
CA CYS A 241 1.34 1.01 -2.17
C CYS A 241 1.30 -0.40 -1.57
N LEU A 242 0.71 -1.37 -2.27
CA LEU A 242 0.67 -2.77 -1.86
C LEU A 242 2.08 -3.33 -1.74
N ARG A 243 2.93 -3.13 -2.75
CA ARG A 243 4.32 -3.62 -2.73
C ARG A 243 5.11 -3.04 -1.57
N VAL A 244 4.99 -1.72 -1.33
CA VAL A 244 5.62 -1.04 -0.18
C VAL A 244 5.10 -1.58 1.15
N PHE A 245 3.77 -1.74 1.29
CA PHE A 245 3.16 -2.23 2.52
C PHE A 245 3.60 -3.64 2.85
N MET A 246 3.58 -4.54 1.86
CA MET A 246 3.99 -5.92 2.02
C MET A 246 5.47 -6.03 2.41
N LYS A 247 6.32 -5.22 1.78
CA LYS A 247 7.75 -5.16 2.13
C LYS A 247 7.98 -4.61 3.53
N TYR A 248 7.24 -3.57 3.93
CA TYR A 248 7.34 -2.98 5.27
C TYR A 248 6.86 -3.95 6.35
N LYS A 249 5.62 -4.45 6.24
CA LYS A 249 4.91 -5.16 7.31
C LYS A 249 5.27 -6.64 7.38
N TYR A 250 5.31 -7.31 6.23
CA TYR A 250 5.49 -8.77 6.15
C TYR A 250 6.90 -9.16 5.70
N LYS A 251 7.75 -8.19 5.32
CA LYS A 251 9.11 -8.42 4.78
C LYS A 251 9.11 -9.26 3.50
N GLN A 252 7.98 -9.30 2.80
CA GLN A 252 7.79 -10.02 1.55
C GLN A 252 7.61 -9.05 0.38
N ASP A 253 7.93 -9.48 -0.83
CA ASP A 253 7.60 -8.79 -2.07
C ASP A 253 6.40 -9.50 -2.72
N VAL A 254 5.52 -8.74 -3.39
CA VAL A 254 4.38 -9.30 -4.15
C VAL A 254 4.72 -9.55 -5.62
N CYS A 255 5.84 -9.00 -6.08
CA CYS A 255 6.43 -9.25 -7.40
C CYS A 255 6.63 -10.76 -7.60
N GLY A 256 6.03 -11.33 -8.65
CA GLY A 256 6.12 -12.77 -8.98
C GLY A 256 5.08 -13.67 -8.28
N LYS A 257 4.20 -13.11 -7.42
CA LYS A 257 3.19 -13.89 -6.67
C LYS A 257 1.78 -13.88 -7.25
N ASN A 258 1.50 -12.92 -8.12
CA ASN A 258 0.24 -12.79 -8.86
C ASN A 258 0.56 -12.24 -10.24
N VAL A 259 0.04 -12.87 -11.30
CA VAL A 259 0.40 -12.53 -12.69
C VAL A 259 0.05 -11.08 -13.03
N ILE A 260 -1.14 -10.60 -12.67
CA ILE A 260 -1.60 -9.25 -13.02
C ILE A 260 -0.82 -8.20 -12.22
N ILE A 261 -0.63 -8.41 -10.92
CA ILE A 261 0.16 -7.48 -10.08
C ILE A 261 1.62 -7.43 -10.58
N THR A 262 2.16 -8.57 -11.00
CA THR A 262 3.51 -8.68 -11.57
C THR A 262 3.63 -7.86 -12.86
N GLU A 263 2.66 -7.97 -13.77
CA GLU A 263 2.64 -7.16 -15.00
C GLU A 263 2.66 -5.66 -14.71
N TYR A 264 1.86 -5.19 -13.75
CA TYR A 264 1.90 -3.78 -13.32
C TYR A 264 3.25 -3.39 -12.73
N ILE A 265 3.84 -4.23 -11.89
CA ILE A 265 5.17 -3.98 -11.31
C ILE A 265 6.23 -3.89 -12.41
N GLU A 266 6.26 -4.83 -13.35
CA GLU A 266 7.24 -4.84 -14.45
C GLU A 266 7.06 -3.63 -15.37
N LYS A 267 5.82 -3.21 -15.62
CA LYS A 267 5.50 -1.99 -16.38
C LYS A 267 6.18 -0.76 -15.78
N ILE A 268 6.03 -0.57 -14.47
CA ILE A 268 6.63 0.56 -13.75
C ILE A 268 8.09 0.32 -13.31
N SER A 269 8.69 -0.83 -13.58
CA SER A 269 10.09 -1.12 -13.21
C SER A 269 11.05 -0.75 -14.34
N PRO A 270 12.37 -0.59 -14.10
CA PRO A 270 13.35 -0.32 -15.16
C PRO A 270 13.24 -1.28 -16.36
N GLU A 271 13.65 -0.83 -17.54
CA GLU A 271 13.57 -1.66 -18.75
C GLU A 271 14.34 -2.98 -18.57
N GLY A 272 13.69 -4.09 -18.94
CA GLY A 272 14.24 -5.44 -18.75
C GLY A 272 14.18 -5.97 -17.31
N TYR A 273 13.55 -5.24 -16.37
CA TYR A 273 13.25 -5.77 -15.05
C TYR A 273 12.25 -6.93 -15.17
N VAL A 274 12.58 -8.03 -14.52
CA VAL A 274 11.72 -9.22 -14.41
C VAL A 274 11.57 -9.54 -12.93
N CYS A 275 10.33 -9.79 -12.49
CA CYS A 275 10.11 -10.20 -11.11
C CYS A 275 10.87 -11.50 -10.81
N PRO A 276 11.62 -11.59 -9.69
CA PRO A 276 12.18 -12.86 -9.27
C PRO A 276 11.02 -13.82 -8.99
N LEU A 277 10.91 -14.88 -9.79
CA LEU A 277 9.95 -15.94 -9.52
C LEU A 277 10.31 -16.56 -8.17
N ASP A 278 9.31 -16.70 -7.29
CA ASP A 278 9.50 -17.36 -6.00
C ASP A 278 9.63 -18.88 -6.26
N ILE A 279 10.85 -19.34 -6.56
CA ILE A 279 11.13 -20.77 -6.77
C ILE A 279 11.17 -21.50 -5.42
N THR A 280 11.23 -20.79 -4.29
CA THR A 280 11.36 -21.41 -2.96
C THR A 280 10.14 -22.24 -2.55
N ASP A 281 8.92 -21.82 -2.90
CA ASP A 281 7.70 -22.60 -2.61
C ASP A 281 7.59 -23.86 -3.49
N LYS A 282 8.26 -23.86 -4.66
CA LYS A 282 8.35 -25.02 -5.55
C LYS A 282 9.47 -26.00 -5.15
N ILE A 283 10.49 -25.53 -4.40
CA ILE A 283 11.58 -26.40 -3.95
C ILE A 283 11.17 -27.23 -2.74
N GLU A 284 10.37 -26.70 -1.81
CA GLU A 284 9.85 -27.50 -0.68
C GLU A 284 8.93 -28.63 -1.14
N THR A 285 8.10 -28.39 -2.16
CA THR A 285 7.26 -29.42 -2.78
C THR A 285 8.06 -30.47 -3.57
N ILE A 286 9.26 -30.15 -4.06
CA ILE A 286 10.18 -31.12 -4.68
C ILE A 286 10.91 -31.95 -3.60
N PHE A 287 11.29 -31.34 -2.48
CA PHE A 287 11.95 -32.05 -1.37
C PHE A 287 11.02 -33.00 -0.60
N ASP A 288 9.71 -32.77 -0.60
CA ASP A 288 8.71 -33.70 -0.05
C ASP A 288 8.40 -34.89 -0.99
N LEU A 289 8.72 -34.78 -2.29
CA LEU A 289 8.55 -35.87 -3.25
C LEU A 289 9.77 -36.83 -3.29
N ASP A 290 10.93 -36.39 -2.81
CA ASP A 290 12.15 -37.22 -2.75
C ASP A 290 12.13 -38.29 -1.63
N HIS A 291 11.06 -38.36 -0.83
CA HIS A 291 10.82 -39.47 0.10
C HIS A 291 9.90 -40.56 -0.48
N ALA A 292 9.47 -40.43 -1.75
CA ALA A 292 8.61 -41.40 -2.41
C ALA A 292 8.99 -41.63 -3.89
N SER A 293 10.22 -42.07 -4.15
CA SER A 293 10.50 -43.21 -5.05
C SER A 293 12.01 -43.33 -5.28
N GLN A 294 12.60 -44.39 -4.75
CA GLN A 294 13.78 -44.95 -5.38
C GLN A 294 13.28 -45.72 -6.59
N ASP A 295 13.49 -45.21 -7.81
CA ASP A 295 13.93 -46.05 -8.93
C ASP A 295 14.35 -45.21 -10.16
N ALA A 296 15.64 -45.34 -10.47
CA ALA A 296 16.29 -45.32 -11.78
C ALA A 296 16.09 -44.11 -12.71
N ILE A 297 17.09 -43.21 -12.75
CA ILE A 297 17.54 -42.59 -14.01
C ILE A 297 19.08 -42.54 -14.04
N THR A 298 19.68 -43.42 -14.85
CA THR A 298 21.09 -43.37 -15.24
C THR A 298 21.28 -42.30 -16.31
N ILE A 299 21.91 -41.17 -15.97
CA ILE A 299 22.32 -40.16 -16.95
C ILE A 299 23.78 -40.39 -17.33
N ILE A 300 23.99 -40.69 -18.62
CA ILE A 300 25.30 -40.82 -19.26
C ILE A 300 25.95 -39.43 -19.33
N ILE A 301 27.10 -39.26 -18.67
CA ILE A 301 27.94 -38.06 -18.77
C ILE A 301 29.04 -38.29 -19.82
N PRO A 302 29.22 -37.41 -20.82
CA PRO A 302 30.33 -37.52 -21.76
C PRO A 302 31.64 -37.02 -21.14
N GLU A 303 32.69 -37.83 -21.25
CA GLU A 303 34.05 -37.56 -20.75
C GLU A 303 34.66 -36.28 -21.36
N LYS A 304 35.09 -35.34 -20.50
CA LYS A 304 36.07 -34.30 -20.87
C LYS A 304 37.46 -34.61 -20.29
N LYS A 305 38.31 -35.06 -21.22
CA LYS A 305 39.77 -34.97 -21.34
C LYS A 305 40.58 -34.49 -20.12
N LYS A 306 41.43 -35.42 -19.68
CA LYS A 306 42.65 -35.28 -18.87
C LYS A 306 43.52 -34.06 -19.25
N ARG A 307 43.83 -33.20 -18.29
CA ARG A 307 45.16 -32.61 -18.08
C ARG A 307 45.39 -32.43 -16.58
N GLY A 308 46.25 -33.28 -16.01
CA GLY A 308 46.70 -33.19 -14.63
C GLY A 308 48.08 -33.83 -14.52
N GLY A 309 49.10 -32.98 -14.47
CA GLY A 309 50.49 -33.37 -14.27
C GLY A 309 50.75 -33.83 -12.84
N ASN A 310 51.53 -34.91 -12.76
CA ASN A 310 52.54 -35.26 -11.76
C ASN A 310 52.37 -34.88 -10.27
N ARG A 311 52.44 -35.95 -9.45
CA ARG A 311 53.33 -36.20 -8.30
C ARG A 311 53.20 -35.22 -7.11
N SER A 312 53.17 -35.62 -5.84
CA SER A 312 53.52 -36.87 -5.16
C SER A 312 53.23 -36.71 -3.66
N LYS A 313 52.94 -37.84 -2.96
CA LYS A 313 53.49 -38.32 -1.66
C LYS A 313 53.75 -37.26 -0.56
N THR A 314 53.40 -37.39 0.72
CA THR A 314 53.34 -38.55 1.64
C THR A 314 52.94 -38.01 3.03
N SER A 315 52.07 -38.71 3.77
CA SER A 315 52.35 -39.40 5.06
C SER A 315 52.10 -38.63 6.38
N LYS A 316 51.00 -39.03 7.03
CA LYS A 316 50.84 -39.53 8.41
C LYS A 316 51.65 -38.91 9.58
N SER A 317 50.89 -38.59 10.64
CA SER A 317 51.01 -39.04 12.06
C SER A 317 50.86 -37.85 13.02
N LYS A 318 50.37 -37.92 14.27
CA LYS A 318 49.74 -38.93 15.14
C LYS A 318 49.37 -38.19 16.45
N ARG A 319 48.38 -38.71 17.20
CA ARG A 319 48.12 -38.51 18.67
C ARG A 319 47.58 -37.12 19.06
N GLY A 320 46.64 -36.96 19.99
CA GLY A 320 46.11 -37.78 21.07
C GLY A 320 45.52 -36.83 22.16
N PRO A 321 44.84 -37.32 23.21
CA PRO A 321 43.51 -36.82 23.61
C PRO A 321 43.44 -36.04 24.96
N GLN A 322 42.20 -35.78 25.40
CA GLN A 322 41.74 -35.51 26.79
C GLN A 322 41.96 -34.07 27.32
N LEU A 323 41.14 -33.45 28.19
CA LEU A 323 40.10 -33.87 29.14
C LEU A 323 39.43 -32.56 29.67
N ARG A 324 38.10 -32.53 29.89
CA ARG A 324 37.43 -32.15 31.17
C ARG A 324 36.01 -31.61 31.02
N ARG A 325 35.14 -32.30 31.76
CA ARG A 325 33.78 -31.97 32.19
C ARG A 325 33.77 -30.77 33.14
N SER A 326 32.66 -30.02 33.15
CA SER A 326 31.94 -29.74 34.41
C SER A 326 30.44 -29.51 34.16
N LYS A 327 29.63 -30.38 34.78
CA LYS A 327 28.17 -30.26 35.01
C LYS A 327 27.91 -29.40 36.26
N ARG A 328 26.79 -28.66 36.29
CA ARG A 328 25.75 -28.58 37.37
C ARG A 328 24.77 -27.44 36.99
N ILE A 329 23.48 -27.64 36.70
CA ILE A 329 22.32 -28.21 37.42
C ILE A 329 21.64 -27.22 38.39
N ARG A 330 20.35 -26.91 38.06
CA ARG A 330 19.14 -26.59 38.87
C ARG A 330 19.17 -25.37 39.82
N ALA A 331 18.07 -24.73 40.20
CA ALA A 331 16.65 -24.68 39.80
C ALA A 331 15.91 -23.65 40.71
N LEU A 332 14.77 -23.16 40.24
CA LEU A 332 13.53 -22.84 40.98
C LEU A 332 13.60 -21.94 42.22
N ARG A 333 12.81 -20.84 42.18
CA ARG A 333 11.73 -20.64 43.17
C ARG A 333 10.66 -19.67 42.69
N LYS A 334 9.41 -20.09 42.92
CA LYS A 334 8.14 -19.39 42.78
C LYS A 334 8.06 -18.13 43.65
N LYS A 335 7.37 -17.11 43.18
CA LYS A 335 6.18 -16.56 43.84
C LYS A 335 5.26 -15.98 42.78
#